data_AF-A0A7C3HV03-F1
#
_entry.id   AF-A0A7C3HV03-F1
#
_cell.length_a   1.000
_cell.length_b   1.000
_cell.length_c   1.000
_cell.angle_alpha   90.00
_cell.angle_beta   90.00
_cell.angle_gamma   90.00
#
_symmetry.space_group_name_H-M   'P 1'
#
loop_
_entity.id
_entity.type
_entity.pdbx_description
1 polymer ?
#
loop_
_entity_poly.entity_id
_entity_poly.type
_entity_poly.pdbx_seq_one_letter_code
_entity_poly.pdbx_strand_id
1 'polypeptide(L)'
;MATKVSAEAVLSNAASIEKVWAANPDLKLGRDGEAITLADYRANIQALYDYNRQIADLRHTLEGLKDRRDEAAMRLNGYNTRALSAIRGIFGPDSIEYDQAGGVRTSERKRPTRKKVNAEVTTPAQT
;
A
#
# COMPACT_ATOMS: atom_id res chain seq x y z
N MET A 1 -3.77 19.18 3.54
CA MET A 1 -4.25 20.23 2.62
C MET A 1 -3.67 19.95 1.25
N ALA A 2 -4.50 19.63 0.26
CA ALA A 2 -4.03 19.42 -1.12
C ALA A 2 -3.94 20.79 -1.80
N THR A 3 -2.73 21.27 -2.06
CA THR A 3 -2.54 22.41 -2.95
C THR A 3 -2.89 21.97 -4.36
N LYS A 4 -3.74 22.74 -5.04
CA LYS A 4 -4.13 22.52 -6.46
C LYS A 4 -2.97 22.78 -7.44
N VAL A 5 -1.75 22.92 -6.94
CA VAL A 5 -0.58 23.39 -7.69
C VAL A 5 0.45 22.26 -7.73
N SER A 6 0.81 21.84 -8.94
CA SER A 6 1.85 20.83 -9.16
C SER A 6 3.24 21.39 -8.87
N ALA A 7 4.00 20.72 -8.00
CA ALA A 7 5.39 21.09 -7.69
C ALA A 7 6.28 21.08 -8.95
N GLU A 8 6.06 20.11 -9.84
CA GLU A 8 6.76 20.01 -11.14
C GLU A 8 6.50 21.24 -12.02
N ALA A 9 5.23 21.65 -12.12
CA ALA A 9 4.84 22.81 -12.90
C ALA A 9 5.42 24.11 -12.32
N VAL A 10 5.47 24.21 -10.99
CA VAL A 10 6.09 25.34 -10.29
C VAL A 10 7.59 25.40 -10.57
N LEU A 11 8.31 24.28 -10.48
CA LEU A 11 9.74 24.23 -10.78
C LEU A 11 10.04 24.58 -12.24
N SER A 12 9.23 24.10 -13.18
CA SER A 12 9.37 24.42 -14.61
C SER A 12 9.20 25.92 -14.88
N ASN A 13 8.17 26.53 -14.29
CA ASN A 13 7.97 27.98 -14.37
C ASN A 13 9.12 28.75 -13.68
N ALA A 14 9.57 28.25 -12.52
CA ALA A 14 10.61 28.90 -11.75
C ALA A 14 11.96 28.96 -12.47
N ALA A 15 12.34 27.90 -13.20
CA ALA A 15 13.55 27.91 -14.02
C ALA A 15 13.52 29.00 -15.10
N SER A 16 12.36 29.22 -15.72
CA SER A 16 12.18 30.26 -16.73
C SER A 16 12.26 31.66 -16.12
N ILE A 17 11.60 31.87 -14.96
CA ILE A 17 11.61 33.13 -14.23
C ILE A 17 13.02 33.46 -13.70
N GLU A 18 13.71 32.48 -13.13
CA GLU A 18 15.08 32.64 -12.61
C GLU A 18 16.03 33.12 -13.72
N LYS A 19 15.93 32.53 -14.92
CA LYS A 19 16.74 32.94 -16.07
C LYS A 19 16.51 34.41 -16.45
N VAL A 20 15.25 34.84 -16.48
CA VAL A 20 14.90 36.24 -16.78
C VAL A 20 15.42 37.15 -15.68
N TRP A 21 15.23 36.79 -14.40
CA TRP A 21 15.67 37.62 -13.29
C TRP A 21 17.20 37.73 -13.21
N ALA A 22 17.92 36.63 -13.42
CA ALA A 22 19.38 36.63 -13.45
C ALA A 22 19.97 37.48 -14.58
N ALA A 23 19.25 37.64 -15.69
CA ALA A 23 19.66 38.48 -16.81
C ALA A 23 19.34 39.97 -16.60
N ASN A 24 18.52 40.32 -15.62
CA ASN A 24 18.05 41.69 -15.37
C ASN A 24 18.35 42.07 -13.91
N PRO A 25 19.58 42.52 -13.59
CA PRO A 25 20.02 42.77 -12.21
C PRO A 25 19.25 43.90 -11.51
N ASP A 26 18.65 44.81 -12.27
CA ASP A 26 17.83 45.91 -11.75
C ASP A 26 16.38 45.50 -11.46
N LEU A 27 15.97 44.27 -11.81
CA LEU A 27 14.62 43.77 -11.54
C LEU A 27 14.41 43.58 -10.04
N LYS A 28 13.43 44.31 -9.50
CA LYS A 28 12.99 44.20 -8.09
C LYS A 28 11.60 43.60 -8.05
N LEU A 29 11.43 42.54 -7.27
CA LEU A 29 10.15 41.88 -7.02
C LEU A 29 9.82 41.95 -5.52
N GLY A 30 8.53 42.01 -5.20
CA GLY A 30 8.04 42.19 -3.84
C GLY A 30 7.13 43.42 -3.71
N ARG A 31 6.58 43.63 -2.51
CA ARG A 31 5.77 44.80 -2.16
C ARG A 31 6.50 45.62 -1.11
N ASP A 32 6.19 46.91 -0.99
CA ASP A 32 6.73 47.85 0.00
C ASP A 32 7.04 47.20 1.35
N GLY A 33 8.33 47.12 1.69
CA GLY A 33 8.85 46.55 2.95
C GLY A 33 9.26 45.08 2.91
N GLU A 34 8.93 44.33 1.86
CA GLU A 34 9.25 42.91 1.70
C GLU A 34 9.77 42.66 0.28
N ALA A 35 11.04 43.00 0.07
CA ALA A 35 11.74 42.71 -1.18
C ALA A 35 12.08 41.22 -1.23
N ILE A 36 11.65 40.53 -2.29
CA ILE A 36 12.07 39.15 -2.57
C ILE A 36 13.37 39.24 -3.35
N THR A 37 14.44 38.65 -2.82
CA THR A 37 15.72 38.60 -3.54
C THR A 37 15.79 37.39 -4.48
N LEU A 38 16.65 37.45 -5.49
CA LEU A 38 16.97 36.29 -6.31
C LEU A 38 17.55 35.14 -5.47
N ALA A 39 18.23 35.44 -4.36
CA ALA A 39 18.75 34.44 -3.44
C ALA A 39 17.61 33.70 -2.71
N ASP A 40 16.60 34.42 -2.22
CA ASP A 40 15.41 33.82 -1.60
C ASP A 40 14.67 32.94 -2.60
N TYR A 41 14.55 33.40 -3.85
CA TYR A 41 13.91 32.66 -4.92
C TYR A 41 14.63 31.32 -5.19
N ARG A 42 15.96 31.37 -5.33
CA ARG A 42 16.81 30.17 -5.50
C ARG A 42 16.75 29.23 -4.31
N ALA A 43 16.72 29.75 -3.09
CA ALA A 43 16.59 28.94 -1.89
C ALA A 43 15.28 28.15 -1.87
N ASN A 44 14.17 28.75 -2.32
CA ASN A 44 12.88 28.07 -2.44
C ASN A 44 12.88 27.00 -3.54
N ILE A 45 13.51 27.26 -4.69
CA ILE A 45 13.71 26.25 -5.74
C ILE A 45 14.48 25.05 -5.18
N GLN A 46 15.59 25.30 -4.49
CA GLN A 46 16.43 24.25 -3.91
C GLN A 46 15.66 23.44 -2.84
N ALA A 47 14.89 24.12 -1.98
CA ALA A 47 14.07 23.45 -0.98
C ALA A 47 13.06 22.47 -1.61
N LEU A 48 12.42 22.84 -2.73
CA LEU A 48 11.53 21.92 -3.45
C LEU A 48 12.26 20.68 -3.98
N TYR A 49 13.46 20.84 -4.54
CA TYR A 49 14.27 19.69 -4.96
C TYR A 49 14.69 18.80 -3.80
N ASP A 50 15.04 19.40 -2.66
CA ASP A 50 15.43 18.66 -1.45
C ASP A 50 14.25 17.87 -0.87
N TYR A 51 13.06 18.48 -0.78
CA TYR A 51 11.87 17.77 -0.33
C TYR A 51 11.44 16.66 -1.29
N ASN A 52 11.53 16.86 -2.61
CA ASN A 52 11.26 15.81 -3.58
C ASN A 52 12.20 14.61 -3.41
N ARG A 53 13.49 14.85 -3.17
CA ARG A 53 14.46 13.78 -2.85
C ARG A 53 14.11 13.06 -1.55
N GLN A 54 13.85 13.80 -0.46
CA GLN A 54 13.44 13.21 0.81
C GLN A 54 12.18 12.36 0.69
N ILE A 55 11.19 12.81 -0.09
CA ILE A 55 9.97 12.04 -0.36
C ILE A 55 10.30 10.74 -1.09
N ALA A 56 11.18 10.78 -2.10
CA ALA A 56 11.60 9.58 -2.82
C ALA A 56 12.31 8.58 -1.88
N ASP A 57 13.23 9.05 -1.04
CA ASP A 57 13.95 8.21 -0.07
C ASP A 57 13.00 7.58 0.96
N LEU A 58 12.04 8.36 1.46
CA LEU A 58 11.02 7.88 2.39
C LEU A 58 10.09 6.86 1.74
N ARG A 59 9.77 7.00 0.44
CA ARG A 59 8.99 5.99 -0.30
C ARG A 59 9.73 4.66 -0.38
N HIS A 60 11.03 4.67 -0.65
CA HIS A 60 11.84 3.45 -0.63
C HIS A 60 11.86 2.80 0.76
N THR A 61 12.02 3.61 1.80
CA THR A 61 11.97 3.13 3.19
C THR A 61 10.61 2.51 3.54
N LEU A 62 9.52 3.17 3.13
CA LEU A 62 8.16 2.70 3.34
C LEU A 62 7.90 1.37 2.62
N GLU A 63 8.40 1.22 1.40
CA GLU A 63 8.26 -0.04 0.65
C GLU A 63 8.98 -1.19 1.36
N GLY A 64 10.23 -0.97 1.79
CA GLY A 64 10.95 -1.98 2.57
C GLY A 64 10.27 -2.36 3.90
N LEU A 65 9.56 -1.42 4.53
CA LEU A 65 8.77 -1.71 5.73
C LEU A 65 7.51 -2.52 5.42
N LYS A 66 6.84 -2.26 4.29
CA LYS A 66 5.68 -3.06 3.84
C LYS A 66 6.09 -4.50 3.56
N ASP A 67 7.18 -4.71 2.85
CA ASP A 67 7.68 -6.06 2.54
C ASP A 67 7.94 -6.86 3.82
N ARG A 68 8.65 -6.25 4.79
CA ARG A 68 8.94 -6.87 6.09
C ARG A 68 7.68 -7.17 6.89
N ARG A 69 6.70 -6.26 6.87
CA ARG A 69 5.40 -6.47 7.53
C ARG A 69 4.68 -7.66 6.92
N ASP A 70 4.63 -7.74 5.59
CA ASP A 70 3.90 -8.78 4.89
C ASP A 70 4.57 -10.15 5.09
N GLU A 71 5.90 -10.22 5.09
CA GLU A 71 6.65 -11.41 5.46
C GLU A 71 6.38 -11.85 6.91
N ALA A 72 6.35 -10.90 7.86
CA ALA A 72 6.02 -11.20 9.25
C ALA A 72 4.57 -11.72 9.39
N ALA A 73 3.62 -11.13 8.66
CA ALA A 73 2.23 -11.58 8.64
C ALA A 73 2.08 -13.00 8.06
N MET A 74 2.79 -13.32 6.98
CA MET A 74 2.80 -14.67 6.41
C MET A 74 3.35 -15.71 7.39
N ARG A 75 4.47 -15.38 8.07
CA ARG A 75 5.06 -16.27 9.09
C ARG A 75 4.10 -16.51 10.25
N LEU A 76 3.48 -15.44 10.76
CA LEU A 76 2.50 -15.54 11.84
C LEU A 76 1.28 -16.36 11.42
N ASN A 77 0.77 -16.18 10.20
CA ASN A 77 -0.33 -16.99 9.68
C ASN A 77 0.02 -18.50 9.63
N GLY A 78 1.27 -18.83 9.26
CA GLY A 78 1.79 -20.19 9.34
C GLY A 78 1.83 -20.75 10.77
N TYR A 79 2.18 -19.93 11.77
CA TYR A 79 2.06 -20.32 13.18
C TYR A 79 0.61 -20.52 13.60
N ASN A 80 -0.29 -19.58 13.26
CA ASN A 80 -1.71 -19.66 13.59
C ASN A 80 -2.35 -20.94 13.05
N THR A 81 -2.05 -21.32 11.80
CA THR A 81 -2.57 -22.57 11.19
C THR A 81 -2.13 -23.81 11.96
N ARG A 82 -0.85 -23.87 12.37
CA ARG A 82 -0.29 -24.98 13.15
C ARG A 82 -0.86 -25.02 14.56
N ALA A 83 -0.96 -23.87 15.22
CA ALA A 83 -1.52 -23.74 16.54
C ALA A 83 -3.00 -24.17 16.55
N LEU A 84 -3.80 -23.72 15.58
CA LEU A 84 -5.21 -24.08 15.47
C LEU A 84 -5.40 -25.59 15.23
N SER A 85 -4.51 -26.19 14.44
CA SER A 85 -4.49 -27.65 14.23
C SER A 85 -4.12 -28.41 15.51
N ALA A 86 -3.15 -27.91 16.28
CA ALA A 86 -2.77 -28.51 17.56
C ALA A 86 -3.89 -28.40 18.60
N ILE A 87 -4.54 -27.24 18.72
CA ILE A 87 -5.70 -27.02 19.61
C ILE A 87 -6.82 -28.01 19.26
N ARG A 88 -7.12 -28.16 17.96
CA ARG A 88 -8.10 -29.16 17.49
C ARG A 88 -7.74 -30.58 17.92
N GLY A 89 -6.45 -30.94 17.88
CA GLY A 89 -5.97 -32.26 18.27
C GLY A 89 -6.01 -32.50 19.78
N ILE A 90 -5.71 -31.48 20.59
CA ILE A 90 -5.64 -31.58 22.05
C ILE A 90 -7.02 -31.60 22.69
N PHE A 91 -7.88 -30.64 22.33
CA PHE A 91 -9.21 -30.48 22.95
C PHE A 91 -10.33 -31.18 22.18
N GLY A 92 -10.06 -31.54 20.93
CA GLY A 92 -11.03 -32.16 20.05
C GLY A 92 -11.75 -31.16 19.14
N PRO A 93 -12.41 -31.66 18.08
CA PRO A 93 -12.88 -30.82 16.99
C PRO A 93 -14.26 -30.19 17.21
N ASP A 94 -14.91 -30.45 18.34
CA ASP A 94 -16.19 -29.86 18.78
C ASP A 94 -16.05 -29.14 20.14
N SER A 95 -14.82 -28.88 20.59
CA SER A 95 -14.56 -28.26 21.89
C SER A 95 -14.82 -26.75 21.88
N ILE A 96 -15.02 -26.17 23.08
CA ILE A 96 -15.20 -24.73 23.26
C ILE A 96 -13.89 -23.98 22.96
N GLU A 97 -12.75 -24.54 23.37
CA GLU A 97 -11.41 -23.97 23.15
C GLU A 97 -11.08 -23.89 21.65
N TYR A 98 -11.44 -24.91 20.88
CA TYR A 98 -11.22 -24.92 19.44
C TYR A 98 -12.02 -23.82 18.73
N ASP A 99 -13.26 -23.63 19.16
CA ASP A 99 -14.16 -22.59 18.65
C ASP A 99 -13.68 -21.18 19.04
N GLN A 100 -13.31 -20.98 20.30
CA GLN A 100 -12.73 -19.72 20.79
C GLN A 100 -11.42 -19.35 20.09
N ALA A 101 -10.62 -20.33 19.68
CA ALA A 101 -9.40 -20.11 18.90
C ALA A 101 -9.66 -19.74 17.43
N GLY A 102 -10.93 -19.64 17.00
CA GLY A 102 -11.34 -19.31 15.63
C GLY A 102 -11.52 -20.53 14.73
N GLY A 103 -11.53 -21.74 15.28
CA GLY A 103 -11.90 -22.95 14.56
C GLY A 103 -13.42 -23.07 14.43
N VAL A 104 -13.91 -23.70 13.36
CA VAL A 104 -15.34 -24.05 13.26
C VAL A 104 -15.55 -25.46 13.78
N ARG A 105 -16.46 -25.66 14.73
CA ARG A 105 -16.80 -26.98 15.28
C ARG A 105 -17.28 -27.93 14.17
N THR A 106 -16.99 -29.22 14.28
CA THR A 106 -17.37 -30.21 13.26
C THR A 106 -18.88 -30.35 13.15
N SER A 107 -19.60 -30.23 14.27
CA SER A 107 -21.06 -30.20 14.32
C SER A 107 -21.68 -29.01 13.55
N GLU A 108 -20.96 -27.89 13.49
CA GLU A 108 -21.40 -26.63 12.85
C GLU A 108 -20.92 -26.50 11.40
N ARG A 109 -19.94 -27.30 10.97
CA ARG A 109 -19.44 -27.30 9.59
C ARG A 109 -20.50 -27.78 8.61
N LYS A 110 -20.74 -26.99 7.56
CA LYS A 110 -21.56 -27.42 6.41
C LYS A 110 -20.95 -28.67 5.77
N ARG A 111 -21.72 -29.76 5.73
CA ARG A 111 -21.28 -31.02 5.12
C ARG A 111 -21.11 -30.85 3.60
N PRO A 112 -20.00 -31.33 3.00
CA PRO A 112 -19.85 -31.36 1.55
C PRO A 112 -20.91 -32.28 0.94
N THR A 113 -21.68 -31.78 -0.03
CA THR A 113 -22.60 -32.61 -0.82
C THR A 113 -21.87 -33.10 -2.07
N ARG A 114 -21.77 -34.44 -2.25
CA ARG A 114 -21.19 -35.03 -3.46
C ARG A 114 -22.17 -34.87 -4.62
N LYS A 115 -21.74 -34.26 -5.73
CA LYS A 115 -22.53 -34.24 -6.98
C LYS A 115 -22.73 -35.68 -7.46
N LYS A 116 -23.98 -36.09 -7.67
CA LYS A 116 -24.31 -37.37 -8.32
C LYS A 116 -24.04 -37.19 -9.82
N VAL A 117 -23.14 -38.02 -10.37
CA VAL A 117 -22.99 -38.16 -11.82
C VAL A 117 -24.09 -39.13 -12.25
N ASN A 118 -25.08 -38.65 -13.01
CA ASN A 118 -26.08 -39.52 -13.61
C ASN A 118 -25.37 -40.35 -14.70
N ALA A 119 -25.20 -41.64 -14.46
CA ALA A 119 -24.86 -42.59 -15.51
C ALA A 119 -26.14 -42.88 -16.31
N GLU A 120 -26.29 -42.23 -17.46
CA GLU A 120 -27.31 -42.61 -18.44
C GLU A 120 -26.99 -44.01 -18.97
N VAL A 121 -27.91 -44.94 -18.73
CA VAL A 121 -27.88 -46.31 -19.24
C VAL A 121 -28.26 -46.27 -20.71
N THR A 122 -27.27 -46.33 -21.60
CA THR A 122 -27.48 -46.52 -23.03
C THR A 122 -27.78 -48.00 -23.29
N THR A 123 -29.05 -48.37 -23.40
CA THR A 123 -29.46 -49.71 -23.88
C THR A 123 -29.31 -49.76 -25.41
N PRO A 124 -28.60 -50.75 -25.99
CA PRO A 124 -28.48 -50.86 -27.44
C PRO A 124 -29.78 -51.41 -28.04
N ALA A 125 -30.28 -50.76 -29.08
CA ALA A 125 -31.47 -51.19 -29.82
C ALA A 125 -31.20 -52.55 -30.51
N GLN A 126 -32.08 -53.53 -30.27
CA GLN A 126 -32.12 -54.79 -31.01
C GLN A 126 -33.19 -54.73 -32.10
N THR A 127 -32.72 -55.04 -33.32
CA THR A 127 -33.31 -55.68 -34.51
C THR A 127 -34.68 -55.23 -35.03
#